data_AF-A0A5P9H1H7-F1
#
_entry.id   AF-A0A5P9H1H7-F1
#
_cell.length_a   1.000
_cell.length_b   1.000
_cell.length_c   1.000
_cell.angle_alpha   90.00
_cell.angle_beta   90.00
_cell.angle_gamma   90.00
#
_symmetry.space_group_name_H-M   'P 1'
#
loop_
_entity.id
_entity.type
_entity.pdbx_description
1 polymer ?
#
loop_
_entity_poly.entity_id
_entity_poly.type
_entity_poly.pdbx_seq_one_letter_code
_entity_poly.pdbx_strand_id
1 'polypeptide(L)'
;MTVKPILFSAPMIRALLAGRKTQTRRLLKRPSWAQAKGWPERIMDEQDLDGRLKWFARETGCLADLPIPQPGDLLWVKETWTHTGQGAWTTQDTLRALDGRVEYRATNDIPGAAWFPSIFMFRKFSRLTLRVTDVRVQRLQEISEADAQAEGIEMESADPPFYYVPGIWPHSLTAVGVESGERPAQRSFSKLWDLLNADRAPWADNPWVAAYTFEVHQCNVDQMEAAA
;
A
#
# COMPACT_ATOMS: atom_id res chain seq x y z
N MET A 1 -19.40 1.13 5.11
CA MET A 1 -18.34 0.53 4.26
C MET A 1 -18.13 1.42 3.04
N THR A 2 -16.90 1.77 2.72
CA THR A 2 -16.54 2.49 1.50
C THR A 2 -15.59 1.68 0.64
N VAL A 3 -15.61 1.91 -0.68
CA VAL A 3 -14.72 1.28 -1.65
C VAL A 3 -13.73 2.29 -2.20
N LYS A 4 -12.43 2.05 -2.03
CA LYS A 4 -11.37 3.00 -2.45
C LYS A 4 -10.27 2.31 -3.28
N PRO A 5 -9.66 2.98 -4.27
CA PRO A 5 -8.52 2.42 -4.99
C PRO A 5 -7.24 2.43 -4.14
N ILE A 6 -6.38 1.43 -4.34
CA ILE A 6 -5.00 1.44 -3.83
C ILE A 6 -4.02 0.93 -4.88
N LEU A 7 -2.89 1.62 -5.04
CA LEU A 7 -1.89 1.29 -6.07
C LEU A 7 -0.75 0.46 -5.47
N PHE A 8 -0.36 -0.62 -6.15
CA PHE A 8 0.79 -1.43 -5.79
C PHE A 8 1.70 -1.69 -7.00
N SER A 9 2.99 -1.83 -6.74
CA SER A 9 3.98 -2.22 -7.75
C SER A 9 3.93 -3.73 -8.00
N ALA A 10 4.46 -4.19 -9.13
CA ALA A 10 4.45 -5.62 -9.48
C ALA A 10 5.03 -6.54 -8.37
N PRO A 11 6.16 -6.23 -7.70
CA PRO A 11 6.63 -7.07 -6.60
C PRO A 11 5.71 -7.04 -5.37
N MET A 12 5.07 -5.90 -5.05
CA MET A 12 4.08 -5.84 -3.97
C MET A 12 2.85 -6.68 -4.27
N ILE A 13 2.38 -6.70 -5.52
CA ILE A 13 1.29 -7.58 -5.95
C ILE A 13 1.66 -9.06 -5.79
N ARG A 14 2.88 -9.45 -6.19
CA ARG A 14 3.37 -10.82 -5.97
C ARG A 14 3.37 -11.18 -4.48
N ALA A 15 3.75 -10.25 -3.60
CA ALA A 15 3.71 -10.47 -2.16
C ALA A 15 2.27 -10.61 -1.61
N LEU A 16 1.29 -9.88 -2.16
CA LEU A 16 -0.13 -10.05 -1.83
C LEU A 16 -0.64 -11.43 -2.26
N LEU A 17 -0.32 -11.85 -3.50
CA LEU A 17 -0.73 -13.15 -4.04
C LEU A 17 -0.10 -14.32 -3.27
N ALA A 18 1.14 -14.16 -2.81
CA ALA A 18 1.84 -15.12 -1.98
C ALA A 18 1.41 -15.09 -0.49
N GLY A 19 0.49 -14.21 -0.10
CA GLY A 19 0.02 -14.08 1.29
C GLY A 19 1.04 -13.47 2.27
N ARG A 20 2.15 -12.90 1.76
CA ARG A 20 3.22 -12.32 2.59
C ARG A 20 2.97 -10.87 2.96
N LYS A 21 2.28 -10.12 2.08
CA LYS A 21 1.88 -8.74 2.37
C LYS A 21 0.46 -8.71 2.92
N THR A 22 0.33 -8.32 4.18
CA THR A 22 -0.96 -8.19 4.90
C THR A 22 -1.15 -6.79 5.50
N GLN A 23 -0.13 -5.94 5.35
CA GLN A 23 -0.14 -4.57 5.83
C GLN A 23 0.38 -3.61 4.77
N THR A 24 -0.09 -2.36 4.80
CA THR A 24 0.55 -1.27 4.06
C THR A 24 0.48 0.06 4.79
N ARG A 25 1.59 0.82 4.76
CA ARG A 25 1.67 2.19 5.23
C ARG A 25 1.54 3.20 4.09
N ARG A 26 0.76 4.25 4.33
CA ARG A 26 0.64 5.41 3.44
C ARG A 26 0.93 6.69 4.21
N LEU A 27 1.64 7.61 3.56
CA LEU A 27 1.88 8.95 4.09
C LEU A 27 0.53 9.60 4.44
N LEU A 28 0.38 10.00 5.69
CA LEU A 28 -0.83 10.66 6.14
C LEU A 28 -0.85 12.08 5.54
N LYS A 29 -1.94 12.44 4.88
CA LYS A 29 -2.11 13.81 4.34
C LYS A 29 -2.84 14.66 5.36
N ARG A 30 -2.31 15.86 5.63
CA ARG A 30 -2.99 16.86 6.46
C ARG A 30 -4.24 17.38 5.75
N PRO A 31 -5.36 17.56 6.46
CA PRO A 31 -6.47 18.36 5.95
C PRO A 31 -5.99 19.74 5.53
N SER A 32 -6.54 20.31 4.46
CA SER A 32 -6.10 21.59 3.88
C SER A 32 -6.11 22.73 4.89
N TRP A 33 -7.13 22.79 5.74
CA TRP A 33 -7.28 23.80 6.79
C TRP A 33 -6.27 23.66 7.95
N ALA A 34 -5.58 22.52 8.04
CA ALA A 34 -4.59 22.21 9.08
C ALA A 34 -3.14 22.39 8.64
N GLN A 35 -2.89 22.82 7.39
CA GLN A 35 -1.53 22.87 6.85
C GLN A 35 -0.66 23.96 7.50
N ALA A 36 -1.26 25.02 8.05
CA ALA A 36 -0.56 26.17 8.64
C ALA A 36 0.05 25.91 10.01
N LYS A 37 -0.50 24.96 10.78
CA LYS A 37 0.07 24.50 12.06
C LYS A 37 0.68 23.12 11.81
N GLY A 38 1.85 22.83 12.39
CA GLY A 38 2.52 21.53 12.22
C GLY A 38 1.64 20.33 12.59
N TRP A 39 2.13 19.11 12.38
CA TRP A 39 1.46 17.93 12.95
C TRP A 39 1.43 18.04 14.49
N PRO A 40 0.33 17.69 15.16
CA PRO A 40 0.32 17.62 16.62
C PRO A 40 1.32 16.57 17.12
N GLU A 41 1.75 16.71 18.38
CA GLU A 41 2.60 15.72 19.06
C GLU A 41 1.93 14.34 19.15
N ARG A 42 0.59 14.30 19.20
CA ARG A 42 -0.21 13.08 19.22
C ARG A 42 -1.38 13.20 18.25
N ILE A 43 -1.57 12.18 17.42
CA ILE A 43 -2.79 11.99 16.65
C ILE A 43 -3.60 10.92 17.38
N MET A 44 -4.89 11.20 17.62
CA MET A 44 -5.89 10.38 18.33
C MET A 44 -6.05 10.68 19.83
N ASP A 45 -7.28 11.10 20.17
CA ASP A 45 -7.98 10.66 21.38
C ASP A 45 -9.04 9.66 20.88
N GLU A 46 -8.85 8.41 21.26
CA GLU A 46 -9.68 7.28 20.84
C GLU A 46 -11.09 7.36 21.45
N GLN A 47 -12.06 6.91 20.64
CA GLN A 47 -13.36 6.34 21.06
C GLN A 47 -14.39 7.30 21.66
N ASP A 48 -15.41 7.70 20.88
CA ASP A 48 -16.82 7.51 21.32
C ASP A 48 -17.92 7.99 20.37
N LEU A 49 -17.61 8.72 19.29
CA LEU A 49 -18.73 9.31 18.52
C LEU A 49 -19.34 8.40 17.45
N ASP A 50 -18.54 7.67 16.65
CA ASP A 50 -19.06 6.85 15.51
C ASP A 50 -18.19 5.62 15.11
N GLY A 51 -17.23 5.18 15.94
CA GLY A 51 -16.34 4.07 15.60
C GLY A 51 -15.36 4.34 14.44
N ARG A 52 -15.05 5.62 14.15
CA ARG A 52 -14.11 6.04 13.10
C ARG A 52 -12.92 6.80 13.66
N LEU A 53 -11.74 6.60 13.06
CA LEU A 53 -10.54 7.35 13.35
C LEU A 53 -10.67 8.79 12.84
N LYS A 54 -10.61 9.74 13.78
CA LYS A 54 -10.69 11.17 13.54
C LYS A 54 -9.45 11.87 14.10
N TRP A 55 -9.10 12.99 13.50
CA TRP A 55 -8.10 13.90 14.03
C TRP A 55 -8.75 14.85 15.03
N PHE A 56 -8.15 14.97 16.21
CA PHE A 56 -8.54 15.92 17.24
C PHE A 56 -7.43 16.97 17.41
N ALA A 57 -7.80 18.24 17.21
CA ALA A 57 -6.91 19.37 17.45
C ALA A 57 -7.19 19.93 18.85
N ARG A 58 -6.39 19.53 19.85
CA ARG A 58 -6.59 19.92 21.26
C ARG A 58 -6.64 21.43 21.48
N GLU A 59 -5.84 22.19 20.71
CA GLU A 59 -5.80 23.66 20.81
C GLU A 59 -7.10 24.34 20.38
N THR A 60 -7.81 23.76 19.41
CA THR A 60 -9.02 24.38 18.82
C THR A 60 -10.30 23.63 19.19
N GLY A 61 -10.18 22.46 19.83
CA GLY A 61 -11.29 21.54 20.09
C GLY A 61 -11.91 20.95 18.80
N CYS A 62 -11.27 21.10 17.64
CA CYS A 62 -11.84 20.65 16.37
C CYS A 62 -11.62 19.16 16.17
N LEU A 63 -12.66 18.48 15.69
CA LEU A 63 -12.62 17.08 15.25
C LEU A 63 -12.80 17.03 13.74
N ALA A 64 -11.96 16.25 13.04
CA ALA A 64 -12.13 16.05 11.61
C ALA A 64 -11.86 14.62 11.16
N ASP A 65 -12.60 14.22 10.14
CA ASP A 65 -12.38 12.95 9.48
C ASP A 65 -11.02 12.94 8.78
N LEU A 66 -10.23 11.91 9.04
CA LEU A 66 -9.03 11.65 8.27
C LEU A 66 -9.43 11.01 6.95
N PRO A 67 -8.87 11.45 5.80
CA PRO A 67 -9.15 10.88 4.49
C PRO A 67 -8.43 9.54 4.28
N ILE A 68 -8.58 8.63 5.25
CA ILE A 68 -7.99 7.29 5.28
C ILE A 68 -9.10 6.23 5.25
N PRO A 69 -8.82 5.01 4.77
CA PRO A 69 -9.68 3.85 5.00
C PRO A 69 -9.91 3.63 6.49
N GLN A 70 -11.07 3.09 6.82
CA GLN A 70 -11.45 2.66 8.16
C GLN A 70 -11.56 1.13 8.21
N PRO A 71 -11.49 0.51 9.40
CA PRO A 71 -11.84 -0.90 9.55
C PRO A 71 -13.20 -1.21 8.93
N GLY A 72 -13.27 -2.28 8.14
CA GLY A 72 -14.46 -2.67 7.37
C GLY A 72 -14.58 -2.03 5.98
N ASP A 73 -13.72 -1.09 5.60
CA ASP A 73 -13.65 -0.59 4.22
C ASP A 73 -13.01 -1.62 3.26
N LEU A 74 -13.32 -1.52 1.97
CA LEU A 74 -12.74 -2.34 0.90
C LEU A 74 -11.80 -1.50 0.04
N LEU A 75 -10.62 -2.05 -0.26
CA LEU A 75 -9.64 -1.45 -1.16
C LEU A 75 -9.48 -2.30 -2.41
N TRP A 76 -9.85 -1.77 -3.57
CA TRP A 76 -9.60 -2.46 -4.83
C TRP A 76 -8.20 -2.12 -5.35
N VAL A 77 -7.45 -3.14 -5.72
CA VAL A 77 -6.04 -2.99 -6.06
C VAL A 77 -5.86 -2.58 -7.51
N LYS A 78 -4.96 -1.61 -7.71
CA LYS A 78 -4.50 -1.12 -8.99
C LYS A 78 -3.07 -1.60 -9.22
N GLU A 79 -2.87 -2.36 -10.29
CA GLU A 79 -1.58 -2.89 -10.73
C GLU A 79 -1.31 -2.54 -12.19
N THR A 80 -0.06 -2.71 -12.63
CA THR A 80 0.30 -2.50 -14.04
C THR A 80 -0.33 -3.61 -14.89
N TRP A 81 -1.05 -3.21 -15.93
CA TRP A 81 -1.94 -4.09 -16.68
C TRP A 81 -1.88 -3.80 -18.18
N THR A 82 -2.34 -4.72 -19.00
CA THR A 82 -2.55 -4.52 -20.43
C THR A 82 -3.81 -5.26 -20.87
N HIS A 83 -4.26 -5.03 -22.09
CA HIS A 83 -5.44 -5.65 -22.66
C HIS A 83 -5.09 -6.27 -24.01
N THR A 84 -5.45 -7.54 -24.22
CA THR A 84 -5.07 -8.28 -25.45
C THR A 84 -6.07 -8.14 -26.59
N GLY A 85 -7.20 -7.48 -26.36
CA GLY A 85 -8.24 -7.23 -27.36
C GLY A 85 -7.74 -6.39 -28.54
N GLN A 86 -8.28 -6.64 -29.73
CA GLN A 86 -7.85 -5.91 -30.93
C GLN A 86 -8.28 -4.43 -30.84
N GLY A 87 -7.38 -3.52 -31.24
CA GLY A 87 -7.65 -2.09 -31.21
C GLY A 87 -7.61 -1.44 -29.83
N ALA A 88 -7.21 -2.17 -28.78
CA ALA A 88 -7.11 -1.67 -27.41
C ALA A 88 -5.85 -0.82 -27.15
N TRP A 89 -5.66 0.24 -27.94
CA TRP A 89 -4.45 1.08 -27.91
C TRP A 89 -4.45 2.10 -26.77
N THR A 90 -5.64 2.58 -26.38
CA THR A 90 -5.81 3.47 -25.23
C THR A 90 -6.56 2.78 -24.11
N THR A 91 -6.44 3.32 -22.90
CA THR A 91 -7.20 2.83 -21.73
C THR A 91 -8.71 2.90 -21.99
N GLN A 92 -9.20 3.91 -22.72
CA GLN A 92 -10.62 4.02 -23.04
C GLN A 92 -11.08 2.94 -24.03
N ASP A 93 -10.23 2.53 -24.97
CA ASP A 93 -10.55 1.46 -25.92
C ASP A 93 -10.74 0.13 -25.19
N THR A 94 -9.92 -0.15 -24.16
CA THR A 94 -10.08 -1.35 -23.34
C THR A 94 -11.46 -1.45 -22.68
N LEU A 95 -12.10 -0.33 -22.35
CA LEU A 95 -13.43 -0.34 -21.76
C LEU A 95 -14.50 -0.83 -22.73
N ARG A 96 -14.28 -0.61 -24.04
CA ARG A 96 -15.18 -0.93 -25.14
C ARG A 96 -14.77 -2.18 -25.92
N ALA A 97 -13.61 -2.76 -25.61
CA ALA A 97 -13.12 -3.96 -26.26
C ALA A 97 -14.15 -5.10 -26.09
N LEU A 98 -14.51 -5.72 -27.21
CA LEU A 98 -15.47 -6.83 -27.26
C LEU A 98 -14.79 -8.19 -27.10
N ASP A 99 -13.48 -8.25 -27.32
CA ASP A 99 -12.65 -9.44 -27.29
C ASP A 99 -11.38 -9.22 -26.46
N GLY A 100 -10.65 -10.31 -26.20
CA GLY A 100 -9.41 -10.28 -25.41
C GLY A 100 -9.63 -10.36 -23.90
N ARG A 101 -8.54 -10.21 -23.16
CA ARG A 101 -8.53 -10.27 -21.70
C ARG A 101 -7.53 -9.29 -21.11
N VAL A 102 -7.71 -8.99 -19.83
CA VAL A 102 -6.74 -8.23 -19.05
C VAL A 102 -5.58 -9.15 -18.68
N GLU A 103 -4.37 -8.70 -18.94
CA GLU A 103 -3.13 -9.32 -18.50
C GLU A 103 -2.44 -8.41 -17.49
N TYR A 104 -1.70 -9.01 -16.57
CA TYR A 104 -1.13 -8.31 -15.42
C TYR A 104 0.37 -8.55 -15.31
N ARG A 105 1.14 -7.46 -15.22
CA ARG A 105 2.60 -7.53 -15.27
C ARG A 105 3.20 -8.28 -14.08
N ALA A 106 2.50 -8.28 -12.94
CA ALA A 106 2.97 -8.97 -11.74
C ALA A 106 3.10 -10.49 -11.94
N THR A 107 2.22 -11.08 -12.75
CA THR A 107 2.12 -12.53 -12.99
C THR A 107 2.58 -12.95 -14.38
N ASN A 108 2.51 -12.05 -15.37
CA ASN A 108 2.84 -12.35 -16.75
C ASN A 108 3.52 -11.13 -17.39
N ASP A 109 4.85 -10.99 -17.22
CA ASP A 109 5.63 -9.89 -17.81
C ASP A 109 5.98 -10.22 -19.27
N ILE A 110 5.00 -10.04 -20.16
CA ILE A 110 5.12 -10.30 -21.60
C ILE A 110 6.10 -9.29 -22.23
N PRO A 111 7.22 -9.75 -22.83
CA PRO A 111 8.16 -8.86 -23.53
C PRO A 111 7.49 -8.14 -24.70
N GLY A 112 7.68 -6.82 -24.78
CA GLY A 112 7.13 -5.99 -25.86
C GLY A 112 5.64 -5.63 -25.73
N ALA A 113 4.96 -6.06 -24.67
CA ALA A 113 3.58 -5.66 -24.42
C ALA A 113 3.47 -4.16 -24.08
N ALA A 114 2.40 -3.53 -24.56
CA ALA A 114 2.06 -2.15 -24.22
C ALA A 114 1.42 -2.11 -22.82
N TRP A 115 2.24 -1.90 -21.80
CA TRP A 115 1.79 -1.85 -20.40
C TRP A 115 1.18 -0.49 -20.03
N PHE A 116 -0.07 -0.52 -19.57
CA PHE A 116 -0.71 0.65 -18.95
C PHE A 116 -0.25 0.79 -17.49
N PRO A 117 0.18 1.99 -17.07
CA PRO A 117 0.47 2.28 -15.67
C PRO A 117 -0.74 2.01 -14.76
N SER A 118 -0.48 1.55 -13.53
CA SER A 118 -1.53 1.21 -12.57
C SER A 118 -2.50 2.35 -12.27
N ILE A 119 -2.06 3.61 -12.35
CA ILE A 119 -2.92 4.79 -12.13
C ILE A 119 -4.12 4.85 -13.09
N PHE A 120 -4.00 4.29 -14.29
CA PHE A 120 -5.09 4.27 -15.28
C PHE A 120 -5.96 3.02 -15.23
N MET A 121 -5.68 2.11 -14.29
CA MET A 121 -6.48 0.90 -14.14
C MET A 121 -7.90 1.23 -13.68
N PHE A 122 -8.89 0.64 -14.37
CA PHE A 122 -10.30 0.74 -14.02
C PHE A 122 -10.70 -0.30 -12.98
N ARG A 123 -11.71 0.03 -12.17
CA ARG A 123 -12.26 -0.84 -11.13
C ARG A 123 -12.67 -2.21 -11.68
N LYS A 124 -13.34 -2.26 -12.83
CA LYS A 124 -13.80 -3.51 -13.48
C LYS A 124 -12.68 -4.49 -13.85
N PHE A 125 -11.45 -4.01 -13.94
CA PHE A 125 -10.28 -4.84 -14.28
C PHE A 125 -9.48 -5.26 -13.05
N SER A 126 -9.82 -4.77 -11.85
CA SER A 126 -9.17 -5.19 -10.62
C SER A 126 -9.48 -6.67 -10.35
N ARG A 127 -8.46 -7.44 -9.94
CA ARG A 127 -8.60 -8.85 -9.57
C ARG A 127 -8.32 -9.13 -8.10
N LEU A 128 -7.95 -8.10 -7.35
CA LEU A 128 -7.60 -8.19 -5.93
C LEU A 128 -8.36 -7.13 -5.15
N THR A 129 -8.98 -7.56 -4.06
CA THR A 129 -9.67 -6.68 -3.11
C THR A 129 -9.12 -6.92 -1.73
N LEU A 130 -8.83 -5.84 -1.00
CA LEU A 130 -8.29 -5.89 0.35
C LEU A 130 -9.37 -5.42 1.32
N ARG A 131 -9.75 -6.28 2.26
CA ARG A 131 -10.68 -5.93 3.33
C ARG A 131 -9.91 -5.38 4.51
N VAL A 132 -10.10 -4.11 4.84
CA VAL A 132 -9.36 -3.46 5.93
C VAL A 132 -9.87 -4.00 7.26
N THR A 133 -8.97 -4.54 8.08
CA THR A 133 -9.29 -5.12 9.38
C THR A 133 -8.88 -4.22 10.54
N ASP A 134 -7.80 -3.47 10.38
CA ASP A 134 -7.26 -2.57 11.40
C ASP A 134 -6.57 -1.37 10.74
N VAL A 135 -6.62 -0.22 11.41
CA VAL A 135 -6.00 1.02 10.95
C VAL A 135 -5.31 1.69 12.13
N ARG A 136 -4.01 1.94 11.98
CA ARG A 136 -3.17 2.60 12.99
C ARG A 136 -2.57 3.86 12.42
N VAL A 137 -2.64 4.97 13.17
CA VAL A 137 -1.91 6.20 12.84
C VAL A 137 -0.72 6.31 13.77
N GLN A 138 0.48 6.29 13.20
CA GLN A 138 1.73 6.22 13.95
C GLN A 138 2.85 6.97 13.24
N ARG A 139 3.96 7.16 13.93
CA ARG A 139 5.19 7.64 13.29
C ARG A 139 5.77 6.53 12.41
N LEU A 140 6.39 6.91 11.29
CA LEU A 140 6.97 5.97 10.33
C LEU A 140 7.98 5.01 10.97
N GLN A 141 8.84 5.53 11.85
CA GLN A 141 9.90 4.78 12.53
C GLN A 141 9.38 3.91 13.69
N GLU A 142 8.10 4.02 14.08
CA GLU A 142 7.44 3.13 15.05
C GLU A 142 7.03 1.77 14.42
N ILE A 143 7.48 1.49 13.19
CA ILE A 143 7.32 0.17 12.57
C ILE A 143 8.04 -0.90 13.38
N SER A 144 7.40 -2.05 13.60
CA SER A 144 8.03 -3.25 14.17
C SER A 144 8.68 -4.14 13.09
N GLU A 145 9.55 -5.09 13.47
CA GLU A 145 10.09 -6.08 12.51
C GLU A 145 8.97 -6.91 11.86
N ALA A 146 8.00 -7.34 12.67
CA ALA A 146 6.84 -8.08 12.19
C ALA A 146 5.99 -7.23 11.22
N ASP A 147 5.82 -5.94 11.49
CA ASP A 147 5.16 -5.03 10.57
C ASP A 147 5.95 -4.85 9.25
N ALA A 148 7.28 -4.76 9.30
CA ALA A 148 8.11 -4.68 8.09
C ALA A 148 7.99 -5.94 7.23
N GLN A 149 7.91 -7.13 7.85
CA GLN A 149 7.62 -8.38 7.16
C GLN A 149 6.20 -8.39 6.57
N ALA A 150 5.19 -7.92 7.33
CA ALA A 150 3.81 -7.78 6.86
C ALA A 150 3.64 -6.74 5.73
N GLU A 151 4.59 -5.82 5.58
CA GLU A 151 4.70 -4.93 4.41
C GLU A 151 5.23 -5.65 3.16
N GLY A 152 5.69 -6.88 3.29
CA GLY A 152 6.21 -7.72 2.20
C GLY A 152 7.74 -7.70 2.07
N ILE A 153 8.48 -7.23 3.10
CA ILE A 153 9.93 -7.45 3.18
C ILE A 153 10.19 -8.92 3.48
N GLU A 154 11.04 -9.56 2.69
CA GLU A 154 11.26 -11.01 2.73
C GLU A 154 12.72 -11.33 3.03
N MET A 155 12.97 -12.31 3.89
CA MET A 155 14.30 -12.87 4.08
C MET A 155 14.53 -13.95 2.99
N GLU A 156 15.46 -13.68 2.08
CA GLU A 156 15.75 -14.49 0.88
C GLU A 156 16.74 -15.64 1.18
N SER A 157 17.63 -15.45 2.14
CA SER A 157 18.51 -16.50 2.66
C SER A 157 18.71 -16.28 4.16
N ALA A 158 18.89 -17.35 4.91
CA ALA A 158 19.21 -17.32 6.34
C ALA A 158 20.72 -17.32 6.61
N ASP A 159 21.53 -17.86 5.69
CA ASP A 159 22.98 -17.94 5.81
C ASP A 159 23.67 -17.70 4.44
N PRO A 160 24.28 -16.51 4.22
CA PRO A 160 24.15 -15.31 5.05
C PRO A 160 22.70 -14.80 5.07
N PRO A 161 22.27 -14.06 6.11
CA PRO A 161 20.94 -13.46 6.13
C PRO A 161 20.82 -12.37 5.06
N PHE A 162 19.96 -12.57 4.06
CA PHE A 162 19.68 -11.64 2.96
C PHE A 162 18.21 -11.22 2.97
N TYR A 163 17.93 -9.94 2.76
CA TYR A 163 16.55 -9.41 2.71
C TYR A 163 16.21 -8.80 1.36
N TYR A 164 15.18 -9.33 0.70
CA TYR A 164 14.62 -8.82 -0.54
C TYR A 164 13.87 -7.52 -0.31
N VAL A 165 14.23 -6.49 -1.07
CA VAL A 165 13.53 -5.19 -1.12
C VAL A 165 12.81 -5.02 -2.47
N PRO A 166 11.46 -4.96 -2.48
CA PRO A 166 10.67 -4.71 -3.67
C PRO A 166 11.15 -3.51 -4.52
N GLY A 167 11.76 -3.76 -5.68
CA GLY A 167 12.06 -2.73 -6.68
C GLY A 167 13.40 -1.99 -6.54
N ILE A 168 14.31 -2.44 -5.68
CA ILE A 168 15.71 -1.97 -5.62
C ILE A 168 16.61 -2.98 -6.35
N TRP A 169 17.62 -2.55 -7.11
CA TRP A 169 18.68 -3.45 -7.62
C TRP A 169 20.07 -2.98 -7.15
N PRO A 170 20.96 -3.87 -6.68
CA PRO A 170 20.73 -5.29 -6.37
C PRO A 170 19.70 -5.44 -5.23
N HIS A 171 18.78 -6.40 -5.41
CA HIS A 171 17.52 -6.54 -4.66
C HIS A 171 17.65 -6.91 -3.19
N SER A 172 18.86 -6.99 -2.67
CA SER A 172 19.09 -7.66 -1.38
C SER A 172 20.01 -6.82 -0.50
N LEU A 173 19.54 -6.52 0.71
CA LEU A 173 20.38 -6.05 1.81
C LEU A 173 20.95 -7.27 2.53
N THR A 174 22.27 -7.37 2.62
CA THR A 174 22.91 -8.32 3.53
C THR A 174 22.70 -7.85 4.97
N ALA A 175 22.22 -8.73 5.83
CA ALA A 175 22.38 -8.56 7.27
C ALA A 175 23.82 -8.89 7.75
N VAL A 176 24.70 -9.30 6.83
CA VAL A 176 26.16 -9.33 7.07
C VAL A 176 26.66 -7.91 7.32
N GLY A 177 27.31 -7.69 8.47
CA GLY A 177 27.79 -6.37 8.91
C GLY A 177 26.76 -5.56 9.72
N VAL A 178 25.63 -6.16 10.05
CA VAL A 178 24.61 -5.62 10.94
C VAL A 178 24.94 -6.06 12.37
N GLU A 179 25.03 -5.14 13.32
CA GLU A 179 25.38 -5.47 14.71
C GLU A 179 24.33 -6.43 15.32
N SER A 180 24.75 -7.29 16.24
CA SER A 180 23.85 -8.21 16.94
C SER A 180 22.74 -7.42 17.65
N GLY A 181 21.49 -7.56 17.20
CA GLY A 181 20.33 -6.87 17.76
C GLY A 181 19.73 -5.76 16.88
N GLU A 182 20.39 -5.41 15.77
CA GLU A 182 19.77 -4.54 14.75
C GLU A 182 18.58 -5.25 14.09
N ARG A 183 17.66 -4.43 13.56
CA ARG A 183 16.37 -4.83 13.01
C ARG A 183 16.43 -4.82 11.47
N PRO A 184 16.79 -5.94 10.81
CA PRO A 184 17.14 -5.95 9.39
C PRO A 184 15.94 -5.76 8.45
N ALA A 185 14.73 -6.21 8.81
CA ALA A 185 13.55 -5.97 8.00
C ALA A 185 13.14 -4.49 8.05
N GLN A 186 13.27 -3.83 9.20
CA GLN A 186 13.03 -2.39 9.34
C GLN A 186 14.02 -1.57 8.50
N ARG A 187 15.30 -1.91 8.54
CA ARG A 187 16.34 -1.27 7.72
C ARG A 187 16.10 -1.48 6.22
N SER A 188 15.55 -2.63 5.84
CA SER A 188 15.16 -2.92 4.47
C SER A 188 13.94 -2.11 4.04
N PHE A 189 12.96 -1.98 4.94
CA PHE A 189 11.79 -1.15 4.73
C PHE A 189 12.12 0.34 4.62
N SER A 190 13.09 0.86 5.38
CA SER A 190 13.47 2.28 5.28
C SER A 190 13.99 2.65 3.89
N LYS A 191 14.80 1.78 3.28
CA LYS A 191 15.25 1.95 1.89
C LYS A 191 14.11 1.89 0.89
N LEU A 192 13.17 0.95 1.07
CA LEU A 192 11.96 0.87 0.25
C LEU A 192 11.14 2.15 0.35
N TRP A 193 11.00 2.69 1.56
CA TRP A 193 10.26 3.91 1.81
C TRP A 193 10.89 5.09 1.08
N ASP A 194 12.20 5.31 1.22
CA ASP A 194 12.91 6.40 0.56
C ASP A 194 12.86 6.28 -0.97
N LEU A 195 13.00 5.07 -1.52
CA LEU A 195 12.85 4.85 -2.97
C LEU A 195 11.50 5.38 -3.50
N LEU A 196 10.44 5.22 -2.71
CA LEU A 196 9.07 5.56 -3.13
C LEU A 196 8.65 6.98 -2.72
N ASN A 197 9.27 7.56 -1.69
CA ASN A 197 8.76 8.76 -1.01
C ASN A 197 9.82 9.79 -0.64
N ALA A 198 11.12 9.60 -0.93
CA ALA A 198 12.17 10.53 -0.52
C ALA A 198 11.89 11.99 -0.90
N ASP A 199 11.35 12.23 -2.10
CA ASP A 199 11.02 13.59 -2.57
C ASP A 199 9.90 14.28 -1.77
N ARG A 200 9.09 13.51 -1.03
CA ARG A 200 7.88 14.01 -0.36
C ARG A 200 7.94 13.91 1.16
N ALA A 201 8.52 12.84 1.67
CA ALA A 201 8.60 12.53 3.08
C ALA A 201 9.69 11.46 3.30
N PRO A 202 10.97 11.84 3.36
CA PRO A 202 12.06 10.90 3.58
C PRO A 202 11.93 10.21 4.94
N TRP A 203 12.56 9.04 5.08
CA TRP A 203 12.58 8.23 6.30
C TRP A 203 13.09 9.02 7.51
N ALA A 204 14.11 9.85 7.29
CA ALA A 204 14.75 10.67 8.31
C ALA A 204 13.78 11.64 9.01
N ASP A 205 12.76 12.13 8.29
CA ASP A 205 11.78 13.09 8.83
C ASP A 205 10.77 12.44 9.79
N ASN A 206 10.75 11.11 9.84
CA ASN A 206 9.83 10.32 10.64
C ASN A 206 8.36 10.82 10.51
N PRO A 207 7.81 10.86 9.28
CA PRO A 207 6.48 11.42 9.04
C PRO A 207 5.38 10.59 9.71
N TRP A 208 4.21 11.21 9.88
CA TRP A 208 3.00 10.48 10.26
C TRP A 208 2.49 9.63 9.09
N VAL A 209 2.19 8.38 9.37
CA VAL A 209 1.65 7.42 8.40
C VAL A 209 0.39 6.77 8.94
N ALA A 210 -0.48 6.36 8.03
CA ALA A 210 -1.56 5.46 8.34
C ALA A 210 -1.17 4.05 7.86
N ALA A 211 -1.08 3.12 8.80
CA ALA A 211 -0.85 1.70 8.56
C ALA A 211 -2.20 0.98 8.50
N TYR A 212 -2.48 0.33 7.38
CA TYR A 212 -3.69 -0.49 7.19
C TYR A 212 -3.30 -1.95 7.24
N THR A 213 -3.95 -2.70 8.11
CA THR A 213 -3.93 -4.18 8.09
C THR A 213 -5.14 -4.64 7.30
N PHE A 214 -4.98 -5.67 6.48
CA PHE A 214 -6.05 -6.16 5.62
C PHE A 214 -5.97 -7.64 5.32
N GLU A 215 -7.11 -8.20 4.94
CA GLU A 215 -7.22 -9.53 4.35
C GLU A 215 -7.28 -9.42 2.82
N VAL A 216 -6.57 -10.32 2.14
CA VAL A 216 -6.47 -10.32 0.67
C VAL A 216 -7.50 -11.28 0.07
N HIS A 217 -8.36 -10.77 -0.81
CA HIS A 217 -9.32 -11.54 -1.59
C HIS A 217 -8.94 -11.49 -3.07
N GLN A 218 -8.81 -12.66 -3.70
CA GLN A 218 -8.49 -12.79 -5.14
C GLN A 218 -9.75 -12.69 -6.01
N CYS A 219 -10.51 -11.64 -5.82
CA CYS A 219 -11.70 -11.33 -6.59
C CYS A 219 -11.85 -9.81 -6.77
N ASN A 220 -12.68 -9.43 -7.75
CA ASN A 220 -13.05 -8.05 -7.95
C ASN A 220 -13.98 -7.59 -6.80
N VAL A 221 -13.84 -6.31 -6.41
CA VAL A 221 -14.64 -5.72 -5.34
C VAL A 221 -16.14 -5.79 -5.60
N ASP A 222 -16.57 -5.74 -6.86
CA ASP A 222 -17.98 -5.83 -7.27
C ASP A 222 -18.57 -7.20 -6.90
N GLN A 223 -17.75 -8.26 -6.90
CA GLN A 223 -18.17 -9.60 -6.48
C GLN A 223 -18.31 -9.70 -4.96
N MET A 224 -17.51 -8.94 -4.20
CA MET A 224 -17.64 -8.86 -2.74
C MET A 224 -18.87 -8.04 -2.32
N GLU A 225 -19.14 -6.93 -3.00
CA GLU A 225 -20.34 -6.12 -2.74
C GLU A 225 -21.63 -6.87 -3.07
N ALA A 226 -21.63 -7.73 -4.09
CA ALA A 226 -22.79 -8.55 -4.43
C ALA A 226 -23.06 -9.70 -3.44
N ALA A 227 -22.07 -10.06 -2.61
CA ALA A 227 -22.14 -11.16 -1.65
C ALA A 227 -22.41 -10.70 -0.19
N ALA A 228 -22.41 -9.39 0.06
CA ALA A 228 -22.64 -8.76 1.37
C ALA A 228 -24.08 -8.28 1.52
#